data_AF-A0A1N7JD79-F1
#
_entry.id   AF-A0A1N7JD79-F1
#
_cell.length_a   1.000
_cell.length_b   1.000
_cell.length_c   1.000
_cell.angle_alpha   90.00
_cell.angle_beta   90.00
_cell.angle_gamma   90.00
#
_symmetry.space_group_name_H-M   'P 1'
#
loop_
_entity.id
_entity.type
_entity.pdbx_description
1 polymer ?
#
loop_
_entity_poly.entity_id
_entity_poly.type
_entity_poly.pdbx_seq_one_letter_code
_entity_poly.pdbx_strand_id
1 'polypeptide(L)' 'MMRETIVIEGEVEGMKFEKCLDVYVEDWEEVEKAILRFYGTEVESFVELTVEKGWTNCFWTYDMRNELSIV' A
#
# COMPACT_ATOMS: atom_id res chain seq x y z
N MET A 1 15.82 -2.31 -7.44
CA MET A 1 14.41 -2.71 -7.51
C MET A 1 14.16 -3.96 -6.67
N MET A 2 13.48 -3.80 -5.56
CA MET A 2 13.07 -4.87 -4.65
C MET A 2 11.56 -5.08 -4.78
N ARG A 3 11.12 -6.34 -4.68
CA ARG A 3 9.69 -6.64 -4.59
C ARG A 3 9.29 -6.60 -3.13
N GLU A 4 8.35 -5.72 -2.82
CA GLU A 4 7.76 -5.55 -1.50
C GLU A 4 6.29 -5.96 -1.53
N THR A 5 5.83 -6.56 -0.45
CA THR A 5 4.41 -6.85 -0.25
C THR A 5 3.88 -5.86 0.78
N ILE A 6 2.96 -5.00 0.36
CA ILE A 6 2.33 -3.97 1.18
C ILE A 6 0.90 -4.39 1.51
N VAL A 7 0.52 -4.27 2.77
CA VAL A 7 -0.85 -4.48 3.23
C VAL A 7 -1.50 -3.13 3.47
N ILE A 8 -2.62 -2.85 2.81
CA ILE A 8 -3.48 -1.71 3.09
C ILE A 8 -4.70 -2.19 3.84
N GLU A 9 -4.95 -1.62 5.01
CA GLU A 9 -6.15 -1.86 5.80
C GLU A 9 -6.95 -0.56 5.91
N GLY A 10 -8.27 -0.68 5.95
CA GLY A 10 -9.14 0.47 6.18
C GLY A 10 -10.61 0.14 6.03
N GLU A 11 -11.41 1.16 5.78
CA GLU A 11 -12.87 1.07 5.65
C GLU A 11 -13.35 1.76 4.38
N VAL A 12 -14.35 1.17 3.71
CA VAL A 12 -15.07 1.75 2.58
C VAL A 12 -16.56 1.54 2.79
N GLU A 13 -17.35 2.60 2.73
CA GLU A 13 -18.80 2.56 3.01
C GLU A 13 -19.16 1.90 4.35
N GLY A 14 -18.30 2.05 5.36
CA GLY A 14 -18.48 1.44 6.69
C GLY A 14 -18.12 -0.04 6.77
N MET A 15 -17.61 -0.65 5.70
CA MET A 15 -17.10 -2.02 5.67
C MET A 15 -15.58 -2.02 5.72
N LYS A 16 -15.01 -2.81 6.63
CA LYS A 16 -13.56 -3.01 6.71
C LYS A 16 -13.04 -3.80 5.52
N PHE A 17 -11.88 -3.43 5.03
CA PHE A 17 -11.15 -4.15 3.99
C PHE A 17 -9.67 -4.29 4.35
N GLU A 18 -9.07 -5.33 3.79
CA GLU A 18 -7.63 -5.56 3.75
C GLU A 18 -7.27 -5.84 2.29
N LYS A 19 -6.18 -5.24 1.81
CA LYS A 19 -5.67 -5.44 0.46
C LYS A 19 -4.16 -5.59 0.47
N CYS A 20 -3.69 -6.75 0.01
CA CYS A 20 -2.28 -7.00 -0.22
C CYS A 20 -1.88 -6.54 -1.63
N LEU A 21 -0.75 -5.86 -1.73
CA LEU A 21 -0.18 -5.29 -2.93
C LEU A 21 1.25 -5.79 -3.10
N ASP A 22 1.52 -6.40 -4.24
CA ASP A 22 2.90 -6.64 -4.66
C ASP A 22 3.38 -5.42 -5.46
N VAL A 23 4.26 -4.63 -4.86
CA VAL A 23 4.84 -3.45 -5.49
C VAL A 23 6.33 -3.65 -5.71
N TYR A 24 6.83 -3.09 -6.80
CA TYR A 24 8.26 -3.00 -7.02
C TYR A 24 8.73 -1.62 -6.62
N VAL A 25 9.66 -1.58 -5.67
CA VAL A 25 10.22 -0.35 -5.10
C VAL A 25 11.65 -0.22 -5.61
N GLU A 26 12.00 0.94 -6.18
CA GLU A 26 13.39 1.22 -6.50
C GLU A 26 14.19 1.56 -5.24
N ASP A 27 15.49 1.26 -5.22
CA ASP A 27 16.32 1.36 -4.00
C ASP A 27 16.43 2.80 -3.46
N TRP A 28 16.08 3.79 -4.28
CA TRP A 28 16.10 5.23 -3.97
C TRP A 28 14.70 5.84 -3.87
N GLU A 29 13.64 5.04 -4.05
CA GLU A 29 12.26 5.49 -4.06
C GLU A 29 11.57 5.18 -2.72
N GLU A 30 10.68 6.08 -2.30
CA GLU A 30 9.79 5.83 -1.16
C GLU A 30 8.69 4.83 -1.54
N VAL A 31 8.42 3.86 -0.68
CA VAL A 31 7.36 2.85 -0.88
C VAL A 31 6.01 3.47 -1.18
N GLU A 32 5.71 4.64 -0.59
CA GLU A 32 4.49 5.38 -0.88
C GLU A 32 4.35 5.70 -2.39
N LYS A 33 5.44 6.11 -3.06
CA LYS A 33 5.42 6.33 -4.52
C LYS A 33 5.16 5.05 -5.30
N ALA A 34 5.65 3.90 -4.83
CA ALA A 34 5.35 2.61 -5.43
C ALA A 34 3.86 2.24 -5.27
N ILE A 35 3.24 2.56 -4.12
CA ILE A 35 1.79 2.38 -3.90
C ILE A 35 1.00 3.27 -4.86
N LEU A 36 1.35 4.55 -4.98
CA LEU A 36 0.66 5.49 -5.88
C LEU A 36 0.77 5.05 -7.35
N ARG A 37 1.97 4.63 -7.78
CA ARG A 37 2.20 4.05 -9.12
C ARG A 37 1.36 2.80 -9.35
N PHE A 38 1.24 1.91 -8.36
CA PHE A 38 0.40 0.71 -8.47
C PHE A 38 -1.07 1.06 -8.80
N TYR A 39 -1.59 2.13 -8.18
CA TYR A 39 -2.96 2.58 -8.44
C TYR A 39 -3.12 3.44 -9.69
N GLY A 40 -2.03 3.83 -10.35
CA GLY A 40 -2.06 4.65 -11.56
C GLY A 40 -2.74 6.02 -11.35
N THR A 41 -2.60 6.59 -10.15
CA THR A 41 -3.20 7.88 -9.78
C THR A 41 -2.20 9.03 -9.97
N GLU A 42 -2.72 10.26 -10.10
CA GLU A 42 -1.93 11.50 -10.18
C GLU A 42 -1.74 12.18 -8.81
N VAL A 43 -2.33 11.63 -7.75
CA VAL A 43 -2.18 12.19 -6.39
C VAL A 43 -0.76 12.03 -5.87
N GLU A 44 -0.35 12.90 -4.96
CA GLU A 44 1.05 12.99 -4.53
C GLU A 44 1.34 12.25 -3.23
N SER A 45 0.30 11.88 -2.48
CA SER A 45 0.40 11.20 -1.19
C SER A 45 -0.64 10.09 -0.98
N PHE A 46 -0.34 9.17 -0.07
CA PHE A 46 -1.27 8.11 0.33
C PHE A 46 -2.58 8.67 0.91
N VAL A 47 -2.52 9.79 1.65
CA VAL A 47 -3.71 10.43 2.21
C VAL A 47 -4.64 10.95 1.11
N GLU A 48 -4.09 11.49 0.03
CA GLU A 48 -4.92 11.90 -1.12
C GLU A 48 -5.51 10.70 -1.85
N LEU A 49 -4.74 9.60 -1.97
CA LEU A 49 -5.25 8.33 -2.51
C LEU A 49 -6.42 7.80 -1.68
N THR A 50 -6.36 7.83 -0.34
CA THR A 50 -7.48 7.37 0.49
C THR A 50 -8.74 8.21 0.25
N VAL A 51 -8.60 9.53 0.12
CA VAL A 51 -9.71 10.43 -0.22
C VAL A 51 -10.27 10.12 -1.61
N GLU A 52 -9.42 9.95 -2.62
CA GLU A 52 -9.84 9.61 -4.00
C GLU A 52 -10.62 8.29 -4.05
N LYS A 53 -10.18 7.29 -3.28
CA LYS A 53 -10.81 5.97 -3.22
C LYS A 53 -12.01 5.89 -2.27
N GLY A 54 -12.32 6.97 -1.54
CA GLY A 54 -13.38 6.98 -0.53
C GLY A 54 -13.08 6.06 0.67
N TRP A 55 -11.80 5.85 0.97
CA TRP A 55 -11.35 5.05 2.09
C TRP A 55 -11.20 5.89 3.36
N THR A 56 -11.57 5.31 4.48
CA THR A 56 -11.48 5.92 5.81
C THR A 56 -10.75 4.99 6.77
N ASN A 57 -10.19 5.55 7.85
CA ASN A 57 -9.41 4.79 8.84
C ASN A 57 -8.29 3.94 8.20
N CYS A 58 -7.71 4.44 7.11
CA CYS A 58 -6.77 3.71 6.28
C CYS A 58 -5.33 3.88 6.76
N PHE A 59 -4.59 2.79 6.76
CA PHE A 59 -3.15 2.77 6.92
C PHE A 59 -2.55 1.66 6.05
N TRP A 60 -1.25 1.75 5.80
CA TRP A 60 -0.52 0.71 5.09
C TRP A 60 0.66 0.22 5.94
N THR A 61 1.01 -1.05 5.79
CA THR A 61 2.13 -1.70 6.49
C THR A 61 2.89 -2.62 5.52
N TYR A 62 4.10 -3.01 5.89
CA TYR A 62 4.80 -4.09 5.19
C TYR A 62 4.24 -5.44 5.64
N ASP A 63 4.12 -6.38 4.70
CA ASP A 63 3.78 -7.75 5.04
C ASP A 63 4.98 -8.44 5.73
N MET A 64 5.04 -8.32 7.05
CA MET A 64 6.06 -8.97 7.88
C MET A 64 5.99 -10.51 7.82
N ARG A 65 4.97 -11.11 7.18
CA ARG A 65 4.85 -12.58 7.08
C ARG A 65 5.95 -13.20 6.21
N ASN A 66 6.67 -12.42 5.40
CA ASN A 66 7.79 -12.92 4.59
C ASN A 66 9.09 -13.13 5.37
N GLU A 67 9.27 -12.53 6.56
CA GLU A 67 10.51 -12.68 7.34
C GLU A 67 10.63 -14.05 8.07
N LEU A 68 9.56 -14.86 8.09
CA LEU A 68 9.55 -16.17 8.75
C LEU A 68 9.89 -17.35 7.83
N SER A 69 10.25 -17.11 6.57
CA SER A 69 10.75 -18.16 5.67
C SER A 69 12.28 -18.26 5.70
N ILE A 70 12.84 -18.53 6.88
CA ILE A 70 14.16 -19.14 6.99
C ILE A 70 13.96 -20.64 6.78
N VAL A 71 14.28 -21.14 5.58
CA VAL A 71 14.54 -22.57 5.33
C VAL A 71 15.87 -22.71 4.62
#